data_AF-A0A183GJB8-F1
#
_entry.id   AF-A0A183GJB8-F1
#
_cell.length_a   1.000
_cell.length_b   1.000
_cell.length_c   1.000
_cell.angle_alpha   90.00
_cell.angle_beta   90.00
_cell.angle_gamma   90.00
#
_symmetry.space_group_name_H-M   'P 1'
#
loop_
_entity.id
_entity.type
_entity.pdbx_description
1 polymer ?
#
loop_
_entity_poly.entity_id
_entity_poly.type
_entity_poly.pdbx_seq_one_letter_code
_entity_poly.pdbx_strand_id
1 'polypeptide(L)'
;MRPVVYLAILVLSPSTVARITDTNCTELIGVENKYSDKAVNCENRYSDANCLFIYTTAVKQGDSADRNPKCFQNPTTRQTDEQLVRMATNSCPKTCGYCCKTPEYSCQNKQNPRIACEKVTSEQCRNELWRPVLMEDCPNVCGFCTARKWFTTK
;
A
#
# COMPACT_ATOMS: atom_id res chain seq x y z
N MET A 1 30.91 -4.15 60.19
CA MET A 1 30.37 -4.65 58.90
C MET A 1 29.26 -3.71 58.48
N ARG A 2 29.42 -2.97 57.36
CA ARG A 2 28.41 -2.01 56.86
C ARG A 2 27.66 -2.65 55.68
N PRO A 3 26.31 -2.66 55.65
CA PRO A 3 25.57 -3.26 54.55
C PRO A 3 25.59 -2.33 53.32
N VAL A 4 26.01 -2.85 52.17
CA VAL A 4 25.92 -2.17 50.88
C VAL A 4 24.55 -2.47 50.30
N VAL A 5 23.71 -1.44 50.16
CA VAL A 5 22.39 -1.55 49.52
C VAL A 5 22.57 -1.28 48.03
N TYR A 6 22.41 -2.31 47.19
CA TYR A 6 22.42 -2.18 45.74
C TYR A 6 21.02 -1.76 45.26
N LEU A 7 20.91 -0.51 44.79
CA LEU A 7 19.71 0.00 44.15
C LEU A 7 19.71 -0.45 42.68
N ALA A 8 18.86 -1.41 42.32
CA ALA A 8 18.68 -1.85 40.94
C ALA A 8 17.84 -0.82 40.16
N ILE A 9 18.47 -0.07 39.25
CA ILE A 9 17.78 0.86 38.35
C ILE A 9 17.24 0.06 37.16
N LEU A 10 15.93 -0.14 37.11
CA LEU A 10 15.24 -0.68 35.93
C LEU A 10 15.23 0.39 34.82
N VAL A 11 16.08 0.21 33.82
CA VAL A 11 16.10 1.05 32.62
C VAL A 11 14.93 0.63 31.73
N LEU A 12 13.82 1.38 31.75
CA LEU A 12 12.78 1.26 30.72
C LEU A 12 13.35 1.79 29.40
N SER A 13 13.77 0.89 28.51
CA SER A 13 14.10 1.25 27.14
C SER A 13 12.84 1.68 26.38
N PRO A 14 12.79 2.87 25.76
CA PRO A 14 11.65 3.25 24.92
C PRO A 14 11.55 2.28 23.74
N SER A 15 10.45 1.54 23.67
CA SER A 15 10.14 0.69 22.53
C SER A 15 9.85 1.59 21.33
N THR A 16 10.76 1.67 20.37
CA THR A 16 10.47 2.33 19.09
C THR A 16 9.48 1.46 18.33
N VAL A 17 8.19 1.78 18.45
CA VAL A 17 7.17 1.19 17.58
C VAL A 17 7.54 1.60 16.15
N ALA A 18 7.86 0.63 15.29
CA ALA A 18 8.13 0.89 13.88
C ALA A 18 6.85 1.47 13.26
N ARG A 19 6.87 2.76 12.92
CA ARG A 19 5.76 3.46 12.28
C ARG A 19 6.02 3.58 10.80
N ILE A 20 4.96 3.62 10.01
CA ILE A 20 5.04 3.94 8.58
C ILE A 20 5.66 5.33 8.40
N THR A 21 6.80 5.38 7.72
CA THR A 21 7.48 6.62 7.31
C THR A 21 7.11 7.02 5.89
N ASP A 22 6.95 6.05 4.98
CA ASP A 22 6.40 6.29 3.66
C ASP A 22 4.88 6.10 3.65
N THR A 23 4.14 7.21 3.71
CA THR A 23 2.67 7.27 3.80
C THR A 23 1.94 7.07 2.48
N ASN A 24 2.64 6.67 1.41
CA ASN A 24 1.98 6.28 0.17
C ASN A 24 1.01 5.12 0.40
N CYS A 25 -0.20 5.23 -0.14
CA CYS A 25 -1.29 4.25 -0.02
C CYS A 25 -1.72 3.96 1.43
N THR A 26 -1.54 4.91 2.34
CA THR A 26 -2.06 4.82 3.72
C THR A 26 -3.25 5.73 3.97
N GLU A 27 -3.99 5.43 5.02
CA GLU A 27 -5.03 6.26 5.61
C GLU A 27 -4.76 6.46 7.11
N LEU A 28 -5.16 7.62 7.63
CA LEU A 28 -5.02 7.93 9.06
C LEU A 28 -6.23 7.36 9.81
N ILE A 29 -5.99 6.34 10.64
CA ILE A 29 -7.02 5.73 11.49
C ILE A 29 -6.68 6.04 12.94
N GLY A 30 -7.44 6.96 13.54
CA GLY A 30 -7.11 7.52 14.85
C GLY A 30 -5.85 8.39 14.75
N VAL A 31 -4.75 7.93 15.34
CA VAL A 31 -3.45 8.63 15.34
C VAL A 31 -2.35 7.88 14.58
N GLU A 32 -2.69 6.77 13.93
CA GLU A 32 -1.75 5.90 13.22
C GLU A 32 -2.06 5.85 11.73
N ASN A 33 -1.02 5.91 10.91
CA ASN A 33 -1.14 5.57 9.49
C ASN A 33 -1.26 4.06 9.38
N LYS A 34 -2.23 3.62 8.58
CA LYS A 34 -2.44 2.21 8.23
C LYS A 34 -2.53 2.07 6.72
N TYR A 35 -2.04 0.98 6.18
CA TYR A 35 -2.22 0.70 4.75
C TYR A 35 -3.70 0.53 4.40
N SER A 36 -4.18 1.29 3.43
CA SER A 36 -5.56 1.16 2.97
C SER A 36 -5.73 -0.05 2.07
N ASP A 37 -6.97 -0.36 1.69
CA ASP A 37 -7.28 -1.36 0.66
C ASP A 37 -6.51 -1.09 -0.64
N LYS A 38 -6.33 0.19 -0.99
CA LYS A 38 -5.58 0.64 -2.19
C LYS A 38 -4.10 0.31 -2.14
N ALA A 39 -3.53 -0.10 -1.00
CA ALA A 39 -2.15 -0.56 -0.95
C ALA A 39 -1.99 -1.94 -1.63
N VAL A 40 -3.03 -2.78 -1.59
CA VAL A 40 -2.96 -4.22 -1.90
C VAL A 40 -4.02 -4.70 -2.90
N ASN A 41 -4.87 -3.81 -3.43
CA ASN A 41 -5.98 -4.14 -4.32
C ASN A 41 -5.60 -4.45 -5.79
N CYS A 42 -4.31 -4.65 -6.08
CA CYS A 42 -3.79 -5.03 -7.39
C CYS A 42 -2.98 -6.32 -7.30
N GLU A 43 -2.56 -6.85 -8.45
CA GLU A 43 -1.63 -7.98 -8.49
C GLU A 43 -0.19 -7.55 -8.77
N ASN A 44 0.76 -8.31 -8.24
CA ASN A 44 2.17 -8.18 -8.58
C ASN A 44 2.39 -8.47 -10.09
N ARG A 45 3.44 -7.89 -10.68
CA ARG A 45 3.85 -8.24 -12.05
C ARG A 45 4.74 -9.47 -12.08
N TYR A 46 5.51 -9.70 -11.02
CA TYR A 46 6.13 -11.00 -10.74
C TYR A 46 5.22 -11.86 -9.85
N SER A 47 5.51 -13.15 -9.76
CA SER A 47 4.79 -14.03 -8.82
C SER A 47 4.99 -13.56 -7.38
N ASP A 48 4.00 -13.83 -6.53
CA ASP A 48 4.08 -13.49 -5.09
C ASP A 48 5.33 -14.09 -4.44
N ALA A 49 5.71 -15.32 -4.83
CA ALA A 49 6.93 -15.97 -4.36
C ALA A 49 8.21 -15.21 -4.75
N ASN A 50 8.30 -14.72 -5.99
CA ASN A 50 9.46 -13.94 -6.45
C ASN A 50 9.51 -12.56 -5.77
N CYS A 51 8.35 -11.92 -5.58
CA CYS A 51 8.27 -10.67 -4.85
C CYS A 51 8.67 -10.83 -3.39
N LEU A 52 8.24 -11.92 -2.73
CA LEU A 52 8.67 -12.25 -1.38
C LEU A 52 10.16 -12.60 -1.32
N PHE A 53 10.73 -13.23 -2.35
CA PHE A 53 12.17 -13.45 -2.42
C PHE A 53 12.95 -12.11 -2.44
N ILE A 54 12.46 -11.13 -3.20
CA ILE A 54 13.11 -9.81 -3.33
C ILE A 54 12.92 -8.98 -2.04
N TYR A 55 11.67 -8.85 -1.58
CA TYR A 55 11.23 -7.88 -0.57
C TYR A 55 10.98 -8.49 0.81
N THR A 56 11.10 -9.80 0.98
CA THR A 56 10.99 -10.59 2.24
C THR A 56 9.66 -10.54 2.99
N THR A 57 8.94 -9.43 2.94
CA THR A 57 7.70 -9.19 3.70
C THR A 57 6.73 -8.43 2.80
N ALA A 58 5.50 -8.94 2.72
CA ALA A 58 4.41 -8.27 2.02
C ALA A 58 3.66 -7.35 2.98
N VAL A 59 3.28 -6.17 2.47
CA VAL A 59 2.33 -5.27 3.11
C VAL A 59 0.94 -5.92 3.19
N LYS A 60 0.22 -5.67 4.28
CA LYS A 60 -1.19 -6.03 4.42
C LYS A 60 -2.02 -4.79 4.74
N GLN A 61 -3.26 -4.80 4.27
CA GLN A 61 -4.24 -3.79 4.65
C GLN A 61 -4.38 -3.74 6.18
N GLY A 62 -4.43 -2.53 6.74
CA GLY A 62 -4.59 -2.29 8.17
C GLY A 62 -3.31 -2.36 8.99
N ASP A 63 -2.19 -2.85 8.42
CA ASP A 63 -0.90 -2.84 9.10
C ASP A 63 -0.38 -1.41 9.28
N SER A 64 0.31 -1.17 10.40
CA SER A 64 0.93 0.11 10.77
C SER A 64 2.46 0.04 10.84
N ALA A 65 3.04 -1.12 10.51
CA ALA A 65 4.48 -1.27 10.30
C ALA A 65 4.84 -0.81 8.89
N ASP A 66 6.02 -0.20 8.72
CA ASP A 66 6.47 0.19 7.39
C ASP A 66 6.70 -1.03 6.49
N ARG A 67 6.52 -0.82 5.18
CA ARG A 67 6.87 -1.81 4.14
C ARG A 67 8.37 -2.12 4.21
N ASN A 68 8.79 -3.22 3.57
CA ASN A 68 10.20 -3.57 3.54
C ASN A 68 11.05 -2.38 3.04
N PRO A 69 12.16 -1.99 3.70
CA PRO A 69 12.99 -0.88 3.27
C PRO A 69 13.47 -0.97 1.81
N LYS A 70 13.66 -2.18 1.25
CA LYS A 70 14.01 -2.37 -0.16
C LYS A 70 12.95 -1.84 -1.14
N CYS A 71 11.71 -1.66 -0.70
CA CYS A 71 10.65 -1.09 -1.51
C CYS A 71 10.85 0.40 -1.79
N PHE A 72 11.59 1.14 -0.95
CA PHE A 72 11.56 2.60 -1.00
C PHE A 72 12.75 3.33 -0.39
N GLN A 73 13.59 2.69 0.41
CA GLN A 73 14.61 3.35 1.20
C GLN A 73 15.99 3.10 0.61
N ASN A 74 16.75 4.17 0.37
CA ASN A 74 18.15 4.07 -0.01
C ASN A 74 18.95 3.40 1.13
N PRO A 75 19.74 2.34 0.85
CA PRO A 75 20.42 1.59 1.91
C PRO A 75 21.50 2.41 2.64
N THR A 76 22.04 3.45 1.99
CA THR A 76 23.10 4.29 2.55
C THR A 76 22.51 5.47 3.32
N THR A 77 21.64 6.26 2.68
CA THR A 77 21.12 7.51 3.29
C THR A 77 19.93 7.27 4.21
N ARG A 78 19.28 6.11 4.12
CA ARG A 78 18.02 5.78 4.81
C ARG A 78 16.86 6.72 4.47
N GLN A 79 17.00 7.54 3.43
CA GLN A 79 15.94 8.39 2.91
C GLN A 79 15.12 7.64 1.85
N THR A 80 13.91 8.13 1.60
CA THR A 80 13.10 7.66 0.47
C THR A 80 13.83 7.89 -0.85
N ASP A 81 13.85 6.86 -1.68
CA ASP A 81 14.45 6.81 -3.00
C ASP A 81 13.33 6.54 -4.03
N GLU A 82 12.97 7.58 -4.78
CA GLU A 82 11.88 7.51 -5.75
C GLU A 82 12.11 6.49 -6.87
N GLN A 83 13.37 6.14 -7.18
CA GLN A 83 13.65 5.08 -8.15
C GLN A 83 13.31 3.70 -7.57
N LEU A 84 13.60 3.47 -6.27
CA LEU A 84 13.17 2.24 -5.59
C LEU A 84 11.64 2.15 -5.53
N VAL A 85 10.96 3.25 -5.19
CA VAL A 85 9.48 3.33 -5.18
C VAL A 85 8.92 2.98 -6.56
N ARG A 86 9.49 3.56 -7.63
CA ARG A 86 9.08 3.28 -9.01
C ARG A 86 9.32 1.83 -9.41
N MET A 87 10.47 1.25 -9.05
CA MET A 87 10.78 -0.15 -9.32
C MET A 87 9.81 -1.09 -8.58
N ALA A 88 9.55 -0.82 -7.28
CA ALA A 88 8.59 -1.58 -6.49
C ALA A 88 7.17 -1.49 -7.08
N THR A 89 6.74 -0.29 -7.47
CA THR A 89 5.44 -0.06 -8.11
C THR A 89 5.29 -0.83 -9.43
N ASN A 90 6.36 -0.92 -10.23
CA ASN A 90 6.31 -1.56 -11.55
C ASN A 90 6.57 -3.07 -11.54
N SER A 91 7.05 -3.64 -10.43
CA SER A 91 7.39 -5.07 -10.34
C SER A 91 6.51 -5.81 -9.34
N CYS A 92 6.44 -5.32 -8.11
CA CYS A 92 5.77 -5.98 -6.99
C CYS A 92 4.89 -5.00 -6.19
N PRO A 93 3.95 -4.28 -6.85
CA PRO A 93 3.16 -3.25 -6.19
C PRO A 93 2.31 -3.79 -5.03
N LYS A 94 1.75 -4.99 -5.14
CA LYS A 94 0.96 -5.60 -4.06
C LYS A 94 1.83 -5.91 -2.85
N THR A 95 3.00 -6.50 -3.09
CA THR A 95 3.95 -6.86 -2.01
C THR A 95 4.48 -5.63 -1.29
N CYS A 96 4.82 -4.57 -2.03
CA CYS A 96 5.34 -3.33 -1.47
C CYS A 96 4.26 -2.32 -1.05
N GLY A 97 2.97 -2.64 -1.18
CA GLY A 97 1.90 -1.73 -0.75
C GLY A 97 1.76 -0.48 -1.63
N TYR A 98 2.00 -0.59 -2.94
CA TYR A 98 1.98 0.49 -3.92
C TYR A 98 0.91 0.35 -5.00
N CYS A 99 -0.11 -0.49 -4.78
CA CYS A 99 -1.18 -0.64 -5.77
C CYS A 99 -1.81 0.72 -6.17
N CYS A 100 -2.01 1.64 -5.23
CA CYS A 100 -2.55 2.98 -5.50
C CYS A 100 -1.67 3.87 -6.40
N LYS A 101 -0.40 3.50 -6.61
CA LYS A 101 0.55 4.18 -7.50
C LYS A 101 0.62 3.57 -8.89
N THR A 102 0.06 2.38 -9.09
CA THR A 102 0.04 1.75 -10.40
C THR A 102 -0.85 2.53 -11.37
N PRO A 103 -0.55 2.56 -12.69
CA PRO A 103 -1.35 3.29 -13.67
C PRO A 103 -2.82 2.87 -13.69
N GLU A 104 -3.10 1.60 -13.42
CA GLU A 104 -4.45 1.03 -13.43
C GLU A 104 -5.31 1.53 -12.26
N TYR A 105 -4.69 1.94 -11.15
CA TYR A 105 -5.35 2.29 -9.89
C TYR A 105 -5.03 3.73 -9.40
N SER A 106 -4.47 4.61 -10.23
CA SER A 106 -3.99 5.95 -9.82
C SER A 106 -4.92 7.12 -10.20
N CYS A 107 -6.03 6.88 -10.89
CA CYS A 107 -7.06 7.90 -11.18
C CYS A 107 -8.05 8.07 -10.02
N GLN A 108 -8.93 9.07 -10.09
CA GLN A 108 -10.03 9.24 -9.12
C GLN A 108 -11.30 8.50 -9.55
N ASN A 109 -12.10 8.08 -8.57
CA ASN A 109 -13.49 7.69 -8.82
C ASN A 109 -14.32 8.91 -9.24
N LYS A 110 -15.49 8.66 -9.84
CA LYS A 110 -16.47 9.73 -10.13
C LYS A 110 -16.89 10.38 -8.82
N GLN A 111 -17.06 11.70 -8.83
CA GLN A 111 -17.42 12.46 -7.62
C GLN A 111 -18.80 12.08 -7.07
N ASN A 112 -19.75 11.78 -7.95
CA ASN A 112 -21.08 11.29 -7.60
C ASN A 112 -21.36 9.99 -8.37
N PRO A 113 -20.83 8.85 -7.91
CA PRO A 113 -21.00 7.57 -8.56
C PRO A 113 -22.42 7.03 -8.30
N ARG A 114 -22.95 6.22 -9.22
CA ARG A 114 -24.24 5.53 -9.02
C ARG A 114 -24.12 4.41 -7.99
N ILE A 115 -22.89 3.92 -7.76
CA ILE A 115 -22.56 2.88 -6.81
C ILE A 115 -21.60 3.45 -5.75
N ALA A 116 -21.82 3.07 -4.50
CA ALA A 116 -20.88 3.29 -3.41
C ALA A 116 -19.53 2.58 -3.67
N CYS A 117 -18.54 3.31 -4.20
CA CYS A 117 -17.27 2.72 -4.63
C CYS A 117 -16.49 2.03 -3.48
N GLU A 118 -16.68 2.49 -2.25
CA GLU A 118 -16.12 1.90 -1.04
C GLU A 118 -16.71 0.53 -0.68
N LYS A 119 -17.83 0.15 -1.30
CA LYS A 119 -18.49 -1.15 -1.11
C LYS A 119 -18.24 -2.11 -2.27
N VAL A 120 -17.53 -1.67 -3.31
CA VAL A 120 -17.24 -2.49 -4.48
C VAL A 120 -16.23 -3.57 -4.11
N THR A 121 -16.58 -4.82 -4.39
CA THR A 121 -15.73 -5.98 -4.15
C THR A 121 -14.87 -6.31 -5.37
N SER A 122 -13.75 -7.00 -5.16
CA SER A 122 -12.91 -7.49 -6.26
C SER A 122 -13.65 -8.45 -7.19
N GLU A 123 -14.65 -9.18 -6.69
CA GLU A 123 -15.51 -10.04 -7.51
C GLU A 123 -16.38 -9.22 -8.47
N GLN A 124 -16.99 -8.13 -7.98
CA GLN A 124 -17.72 -7.20 -8.83
C GLN A 124 -16.81 -6.57 -9.90
N CYS A 125 -15.57 -6.23 -9.56
CA CYS A 125 -14.61 -5.72 -10.54
C CYS A 125 -14.28 -6.73 -11.66
N ARG A 126 -14.35 -8.04 -11.39
CA ARG A 126 -14.11 -9.10 -12.39
C ARG A 126 -15.35 -9.50 -13.17
N ASN A 127 -16.54 -9.11 -12.71
CA ASN A 127 -17.79 -9.47 -13.35
C ASN A 127 -18.06 -8.57 -14.56
N GLU A 128 -18.22 -9.19 -15.74
CA GLU A 128 -18.44 -8.47 -17.01
C GLU A 128 -19.71 -7.61 -17.00
N LEU A 129 -20.74 -8.00 -16.26
CA LEU A 129 -21.98 -7.24 -16.13
C LEU A 129 -21.76 -5.90 -15.40
N TRP A 130 -20.87 -5.87 -14.41
CA TRP A 130 -20.58 -4.67 -13.62
C TRP A 130 -19.54 -3.77 -14.30
N ARG A 131 -18.72 -4.34 -15.19
CA ARG A 131 -17.58 -3.66 -15.80
C ARG A 131 -17.90 -2.30 -16.43
N PRO A 132 -18.99 -2.12 -17.22
CA PRO A 132 -19.31 -0.81 -17.80
C PRO A 132 -19.56 0.27 -16.74
N VAL A 133 -20.35 -0.07 -15.71
CA VAL A 133 -20.71 0.88 -14.64
C VAL A 133 -19.49 1.19 -13.78
N LEU A 134 -18.72 0.17 -13.38
CA LEU A 134 -17.55 0.35 -12.51
C LEU A 134 -16.40 1.10 -13.20
N MET A 135 -16.27 0.98 -14.52
CA MET A 135 -15.28 1.76 -15.28
C MET A 135 -15.62 3.26 -15.34
N GLU A 136 -16.91 3.61 -15.33
CA GLU A 136 -17.38 5.00 -15.32
C GLU A 136 -17.47 5.58 -13.90
N ASP A 137 -17.80 4.76 -12.90
CA ASP A 137 -18.09 5.26 -11.56
C ASP A 137 -16.91 5.03 -10.61
N CYS A 138 -16.33 3.84 -10.62
CA CYS A 138 -15.34 3.40 -9.64
C CYS A 138 -14.02 2.88 -10.26
N PRO A 139 -13.44 3.55 -11.28
CA PRO A 139 -12.28 3.02 -12.00
C PRO A 139 -11.05 2.82 -11.12
N ASN A 140 -10.89 3.61 -10.05
CA ASN A 140 -9.77 3.51 -9.12
C ASN A 140 -9.78 2.19 -8.35
N VAL A 141 -10.96 1.72 -7.94
CA VAL A 141 -11.11 0.52 -7.08
C VAL A 141 -10.88 -0.75 -7.89
N CYS A 142 -11.27 -0.74 -9.17
CA CYS A 142 -11.22 -1.92 -10.04
C CYS A 142 -10.02 -1.97 -11.00
N GLY A 143 -9.09 -1.02 -10.93
CA GLY A 143 -7.94 -1.03 -11.84
C GLY A 143 -8.28 -0.61 -13.28
N PHE A 144 -9.28 0.25 -13.48
CA PHE A 144 -9.76 0.66 -14.81
C PHE A 144 -9.28 2.05 -15.24
N CYS A 145 -8.34 2.66 -14.52
CA CYS A 145 -7.86 4.02 -14.82
C CYS A 145 -7.20 4.14 -16.21
N THR A 146 -6.62 3.06 -16.73
CA THR A 146 -6.04 3.03 -18.09
C THR A 146 -7.07 2.64 -19.16
N ALA A 147 -8.19 2.04 -18.78
CA ALA A 147 -9.22 1.57 -19.72
C ALA A 147 -9.99 2.73 -20.36
N ARG A 148 -10.20 3.85 -19.64
CA ARG A 148 -10.89 5.03 -20.20
C ARG A 148 -10.19 5.67 -21.39
N LYS A 149 -8.86 5.55 -21.47
CA LYS A 149 -8.09 6.10 -22.61
C LYS A 149 -8.53 5.50 -23.95
N TRP A 150 -9.09 4.30 -23.95
CA TRP A 150 -9.58 3.61 -25.15
C TRP A 150 -10.93 4.15 -25.67
N PHE A 151 -11.75 4.74 -24.80
CA PHE A 151 -13.08 5.22 -25.18
C PHE A 151 -13.09 6.66 -25.70
N THR A 152 -12.02 7.41 -25.48
CA THR A 152 -11.86 8.79 -25.98
C THR A 152 -11.14 8.87 -27.33
N THR A 153 -10.76 7.74 -27.93
CA THR A 153 -10.05 7.67 -29.23
C THR A 153 -10.92 7.10 -30.36
N LYS A 154 -12.25 6.99 -30.16
CA LYS A 154 -13.21 6.68 -31.22
C LYS A 154 -14.16 7.83 -31.43
#